data_AF-A0AAD7UYE2-F1
#
_entry.id   AF-A0AAD7UYE2-F1
#
_cell.length_a   1.000
_cell.length_b   1.000
_cell.length_c   1.000
_cell.angle_alpha   90.00
_cell.angle_beta   90.00
_cell.angle_gamma   90.00
#
_symmetry.space_group_name_H-M   'P 1'
#
loop_
_entity.id
_entity.type
_entity.pdbx_description
1 polymer ?
#
loop_
_entity_poly.entity_id
_entity_poly.type
_entity_poly.pdbx_seq_one_letter_code
_entity_poly.pdbx_strand_id
1 'polypeptide(L)'
;MLISRLQQQQQPDHPPSAQQQLLHEDKTFSWFISRGGGKRDGYGSTGIKKERSRWQHAARQGSLAATLQLAYLEDAKHDPQTTACQRCDAVAEHYLTALERTYHSEGGFGGGPVFCSADLLELVSQMCQMVLEHAFYQQDSWWFHPLTKTLWDFAKQLKDESIGSDHHVITTLQPASVIVTEDDNDDGIDDEQEAYRRAIRITVYHCRAHVYQRHRELERAAVYFRKCVAVHRPSSSSFVFETQRLLRESAKISLKELASSSSNQQHHHQQQRRGSISSNGSAASACAHCGKEKRAMPVCAKCRAMSYCSNRCLIADKPVHDKQCHRIQK
;
A
#
# COMPACT_ATOMS: atom_id res chain seq x y z
N MET A 1 -13.69 3.66 7.73
CA MET A 1 -13.12 3.50 9.09
C MET A 1 -11.58 3.54 9.15
N LEU A 2 -10.83 3.10 8.13
CA LEU A 2 -9.35 3.25 8.08
C LEU A 2 -8.87 4.72 7.96
N ILE A 3 -9.60 5.56 7.19
CA ILE A 3 -9.15 6.92 6.84
C ILE A 3 -9.14 7.88 8.04
N SER A 4 -10.16 7.86 8.89
CA SER A 4 -10.25 8.80 10.02
C SER A 4 -9.11 8.67 11.03
N ARG A 5 -8.60 7.45 11.27
CA ARG A 5 -7.43 7.24 12.14
C ARG A 5 -6.10 7.59 11.46
N LEU A 6 -5.98 7.37 10.15
CA LEU A 6 -4.75 7.72 9.41
C LEU A 6 -4.59 9.23 9.25
N GLN A 7 -5.69 9.96 9.07
CA GLN A 7 -5.67 11.42 8.95
C GLN A 7 -5.36 12.11 10.29
N GLN A 8 -5.74 11.49 11.42
CA GLN A 8 -5.50 12.02 12.75
C GLN A 8 -4.06 11.80 13.27
N GLN A 9 -3.30 10.85 12.70
CA GLN A 9 -1.90 10.58 13.07
C GLN A 9 -0.86 11.41 12.30
N GLN A 10 -1.28 12.23 11.33
CA GLN A 10 -0.37 13.00 10.47
C GLN A 10 -0.28 14.49 10.82
N GLN A 11 -0.90 14.96 11.90
CA GLN A 11 -0.70 16.35 12.32
C GLN A 11 0.65 16.52 13.03
N PRO A 12 1.55 17.40 12.53
CA PRO A 12 2.74 17.77 13.26
C PRO A 12 2.36 18.64 14.47
N ASP A 13 3.06 18.45 15.60
CA ASP A 13 2.99 19.29 16.80
C ASP A 13 3.39 20.74 16.46
N HIS A 14 2.44 21.54 15.99
CA HIS A 14 2.56 22.99 15.95
C HIS A 14 1.62 23.59 17.00
N PRO A 15 2.12 24.50 17.86
CA PRO A 15 1.26 25.19 18.80
C PRO A 15 0.22 26.02 18.03
N PRO A 16 -1.08 25.93 18.39
CA PRO A 16 -2.12 26.64 17.65
C PRO A 16 -1.96 28.15 17.85
N SER A 17 -1.90 28.89 16.74
CA SER A 17 -2.04 30.35 16.74
C SER A 17 -3.50 30.71 17.05
N ALA A 18 -3.68 31.72 17.90
CA ALA A 18 -4.93 32.06 18.58
C ALA A 18 -6.08 32.64 17.71
N GLN A 19 -6.10 32.39 16.40
CA GLN A 19 -7.02 33.08 15.49
C GLN A 19 -7.81 32.15 14.54
N GLN A 20 -7.96 30.87 14.89
CA GLN A 20 -8.69 29.89 14.07
C GLN A 20 -9.63 28.99 14.91
N GLN A 21 -10.37 29.58 15.85
CA GLN A 21 -11.24 28.86 16.80
C GLN A 21 -12.75 28.97 16.53
N LEU A 22 -13.19 29.40 15.35
CA LEU A 22 -14.62 29.33 15.00
C LEU A 22 -14.78 28.68 13.62
N LEU A 23 -15.54 27.58 13.58
CA LEU A 23 -15.81 26.67 12.46
C LEU A 23 -14.89 25.45 12.34
N HIS A 24 -14.79 24.64 13.40
CA HIS A 24 -14.65 23.19 13.23
C HIS A 24 -15.24 22.48 14.45
N GLU A 25 -16.58 22.49 14.57
CA GLU A 25 -17.27 21.50 15.38
C GLU A 25 -17.25 20.17 14.62
N ASP A 26 -16.09 19.53 14.62
CA ASP A 26 -15.93 18.21 14.06
C ASP A 26 -16.56 17.21 15.02
N LYS A 27 -17.69 16.64 14.58
CA LYS A 27 -18.32 15.48 15.18
C LYS A 27 -17.32 14.33 15.09
N THR A 28 -16.54 14.19 16.15
CA THR A 28 -15.70 13.04 16.46
C THR A 28 -16.57 11.79 16.42
N PHE A 29 -16.63 11.13 15.26
CA PHE A 29 -17.12 9.76 15.15
C PHE A 29 -16.05 8.83 15.75
N SER A 30 -15.99 8.85 17.09
CA SER A 30 -15.37 7.82 17.88
C SER A 30 -16.11 6.52 17.57
N TRP A 31 -15.49 5.64 16.81
CA TRP A 31 -15.75 4.23 17.01
C TRP A 31 -15.12 3.86 18.35
N PHE A 32 -15.86 4.15 19.42
CA PHE A 32 -16.23 3.06 20.29
C PHE A 32 -16.78 1.98 19.34
N ILE A 33 -16.00 0.92 19.08
CA ILE A 33 -16.68 -0.37 19.02
C ILE A 33 -17.38 -0.39 20.38
N SER A 34 -18.69 -0.11 20.40
CA SER A 34 -19.52 -0.40 21.55
C SER A 34 -19.46 -1.91 21.71
N ARG A 35 -18.34 -2.41 22.24
CA ARG A 35 -18.30 -3.62 23.02
C ARG A 35 -19.39 -3.34 24.02
N GLY A 36 -20.52 -4.02 23.84
CA GLY A 36 -21.60 -3.98 24.80
C GLY A 36 -21.06 -4.50 26.11
N GLY A 37 -20.36 -3.63 26.86
CA GLY A 37 -20.07 -3.76 28.26
C GLY A 37 -21.36 -3.54 29.03
N GLY A 38 -22.42 -4.25 28.63
CA GLY A 38 -23.55 -4.48 29.50
C GLY A 38 -22.96 -5.21 30.70
N LYS A 39 -23.04 -4.58 31.87
CA LYS A 39 -22.84 -5.24 33.16
C LYS A 39 -23.63 -6.54 33.10
N ARG A 40 -22.91 -7.66 33.00
CA ARG A 40 -23.54 -8.99 32.96
C ARG A 40 -23.96 -9.32 34.37
N ASP A 41 -25.22 -9.05 34.66
CA ASP A 41 -25.86 -9.52 35.87
C ASP A 41 -25.97 -11.05 35.81
N GLY A 42 -25.03 -11.74 36.47
CA GLY A 42 -25.14 -13.02 37.20
C GLY A 42 -25.73 -14.30 36.58
N TYR A 43 -26.63 -14.25 35.60
CA TYR A 43 -27.42 -15.41 35.16
C TYR A 43 -27.33 -15.58 33.64
N GLY A 44 -26.44 -16.48 33.16
CA GLY A 44 -26.51 -16.93 31.75
C GLY A 44 -25.21 -17.29 31.01
N SER A 45 -24.16 -17.81 31.66
CA SER A 45 -22.89 -18.19 30.99
C SER A 45 -22.99 -19.38 30.00
N THR A 46 -24.11 -20.12 29.99
CA THR A 46 -24.27 -21.32 29.14
C THR A 46 -24.58 -21.01 27.67
N GLY A 47 -25.15 -19.84 27.34
CA GLY A 47 -25.53 -19.48 25.96
C GLY A 47 -24.32 -19.30 25.03
N ILE A 48 -23.31 -18.56 25.48
CA ILE A 48 -22.13 -18.20 24.68
C ILE A 48 -21.28 -19.43 24.34
N LYS A 49 -21.23 -20.43 25.22
CA LYS A 49 -20.52 -21.68 24.95
C LYS A 49 -21.14 -22.45 23.79
N LYS A 50 -22.48 -22.47 23.70
CA LYS A 50 -23.21 -23.14 22.60
C LYS A 50 -23.01 -22.40 21.28
N GLU A 51 -23.10 -21.08 21.27
CA GLU A 51 -22.88 -20.26 20.07
C GLU A 51 -21.44 -20.38 19.56
N ARG A 52 -20.44 -20.31 20.45
CA ARG A 52 -19.03 -20.49 20.07
C ARG A 52 -18.79 -21.85 19.43
N SER A 53 -19.39 -22.92 19.94
CA SER A 53 -19.28 -24.26 19.35
C SER A 53 -19.88 -24.33 17.95
N ARG A 54 -21.04 -23.69 17.73
CA ARG A 54 -21.66 -23.59 16.40
C ARG A 54 -20.75 -22.84 15.41
N TRP A 55 -20.19 -21.70 15.81
CA TRP A 55 -19.28 -20.93 14.97
C TRP A 55 -17.97 -21.67 14.69
N GLN A 56 -17.42 -22.39 15.68
CA GLN A 56 -16.25 -23.25 15.50
C GLN A 56 -16.50 -24.35 14.46
N HIS A 57 -17.67 -24.98 14.51
CA HIS A 57 -18.06 -25.99 13.53
C HIS A 57 -18.19 -25.38 12.12
N ALA A 58 -18.93 -24.28 11.98
CA ALA A 58 -19.12 -23.61 10.69
C ALA A 58 -17.79 -23.06 10.12
N ALA A 59 -16.91 -22.53 10.97
CA ALA A 59 -15.59 -22.09 10.55
C ALA A 59 -14.76 -23.27 10.03
N ARG A 60 -14.76 -24.42 10.74
CA ARG A 60 -14.10 -25.65 10.27
C ARG A 60 -14.62 -26.16 8.93
N GLN A 61 -15.87 -25.85 8.59
CA GLN A 61 -16.47 -26.14 7.29
C GLN A 61 -16.14 -25.08 6.21
N GLY A 62 -15.25 -24.12 6.50
CA GLY A 62 -14.80 -23.11 5.53
C GLY A 62 -15.63 -21.83 5.50
N SER A 63 -16.59 -21.62 6.41
CA SER A 63 -17.36 -20.38 6.44
C SER A 63 -16.50 -19.19 6.89
N LEU A 64 -16.30 -18.23 5.98
CA LEU A 64 -15.61 -16.97 6.27
C LEU A 64 -16.35 -16.14 7.31
N ALA A 65 -17.66 -15.96 7.13
CA ALA A 65 -18.52 -15.25 8.09
C ALA A 65 -18.44 -15.85 9.51
N ALA A 66 -18.42 -17.18 9.63
CA ALA A 66 -18.26 -17.84 10.92
C ALA A 66 -16.89 -17.56 11.54
N THR A 67 -15.83 -17.50 10.74
CA THR A 67 -14.48 -17.22 11.23
C THR A 67 -14.32 -15.76 11.66
N LEU A 68 -14.92 -14.82 10.91
CA LEU A 68 -15.02 -13.41 11.32
C LEU A 68 -15.75 -13.28 12.67
N GLN A 69 -16.84 -14.02 12.87
CA GLN A 69 -17.55 -14.04 14.15
C GLN A 69 -16.71 -14.64 15.28
N LEU A 70 -15.95 -15.71 15.03
CA LEU A 70 -15.03 -16.25 16.04
C LEU A 70 -13.98 -15.23 16.45
N ALA A 71 -13.34 -14.57 15.47
CA ALA A 71 -12.36 -13.53 15.72
C ALA A 71 -12.98 -12.36 16.52
N TYR A 72 -14.22 -11.97 16.21
CA TYR A 72 -14.94 -10.95 16.97
C TYR A 72 -15.23 -11.36 18.44
N LEU A 73 -15.50 -12.64 18.67
CA LEU A 73 -15.72 -13.19 20.02
C LEU A 73 -14.42 -13.33 20.83
N GLU A 74 -13.26 -13.32 20.19
CA GLU A 74 -12.00 -13.14 20.88
C GLU A 74 -11.98 -11.69 21.43
N ASP A 75 -12.09 -11.53 22.76
CA ASP A 75 -11.99 -10.23 23.44
C ASP A 75 -10.56 -9.71 23.38
N ALA A 76 -10.06 -9.48 22.16
CA ALA A 76 -8.72 -8.98 21.92
C ALA A 76 -8.65 -7.55 22.44
N LYS A 77 -7.69 -7.24 23.31
CA LYS A 77 -7.52 -5.89 23.84
C LYS A 77 -6.16 -5.40 23.41
N HIS A 78 -6.18 -4.26 22.73
CA HIS A 78 -4.98 -3.52 22.38
C HIS A 78 -4.93 -2.30 23.28
N ASP A 79 -3.94 -2.24 24.16
CA ASP A 79 -3.65 -1.03 24.93
C ASP A 79 -2.52 -0.26 24.22
N PRO A 80 -2.82 0.89 23.59
CA PRO A 80 -1.82 1.69 22.88
C PRO A 80 -0.70 2.20 23.79
N GLN A 81 -0.94 2.32 25.11
CA GLN A 81 0.03 2.89 26.03
C GLN A 81 1.03 1.84 26.52
N THR A 82 0.56 0.63 26.82
CA THR A 82 1.41 -0.41 27.42
C THR A 82 2.08 -1.29 26.38
N THR A 83 1.79 -1.10 25.09
CA THR A 83 2.19 -2.01 24.00
C THR A 83 1.73 -3.45 24.24
N ALA A 84 0.86 -3.70 25.21
CA ALA A 84 0.37 -5.03 25.52
C ALA A 84 -0.80 -5.34 24.59
N CYS A 85 -0.72 -6.48 23.91
CA CYS A 85 -1.85 -7.02 23.16
C CYS A 85 -2.28 -8.34 23.79
N GLN A 86 -3.56 -8.41 24.15
CA GLN A 86 -4.15 -9.61 24.69
C GLN A 86 -4.95 -10.28 23.59
N ARG A 87 -4.68 -11.57 23.32
CA ARG A 87 -5.43 -12.43 22.39
C ARG A 87 -5.38 -12.01 20.90
N CYS A 88 -4.48 -11.10 20.55
CA CYS A 88 -4.29 -10.66 19.16
C CYS A 88 -3.66 -11.80 18.32
N ASP A 89 -2.83 -12.63 18.94
CA ASP A 89 -2.35 -13.90 18.40
C ASP A 89 -3.49 -14.85 18.00
N ALA A 90 -4.47 -15.07 18.87
CA ALA A 90 -5.62 -15.93 18.58
C ALA A 90 -6.48 -15.38 17.42
N VAL A 91 -6.67 -14.05 17.37
CA VAL A 91 -7.36 -13.38 16.25
C VAL A 91 -6.60 -13.57 14.94
N ALA A 92 -5.28 -13.37 14.95
CA ALA A 92 -4.45 -13.58 13.78
C ALA A 92 -4.49 -15.03 13.29
N GLU A 93 -4.50 -16.01 14.20
CA GLU A 93 -4.63 -17.43 13.85
C GLU A 93 -5.96 -17.73 13.15
N HIS A 94 -7.08 -17.18 13.64
CA HIS A 94 -8.38 -17.31 12.97
C HIS A 94 -8.34 -16.71 11.56
N TYR A 95 -7.74 -15.52 11.39
CA TYR A 95 -7.65 -14.88 10.10
C TYR A 95 -6.76 -15.61 9.11
N LEU A 96 -5.58 -16.06 9.54
CA LEU A 96 -4.66 -16.86 8.74
C LEU A 96 -5.33 -18.15 8.27
N THR A 97 -5.98 -18.87 9.19
CA THR A 97 -6.70 -20.11 8.88
C THR A 97 -7.86 -19.86 7.91
N ALA A 98 -8.61 -18.78 8.08
CA ALA A 98 -9.69 -18.41 7.16
C ALA A 98 -9.17 -18.16 5.75
N LEU A 99 -8.11 -17.35 5.64
CA LEU A 99 -7.53 -17.01 4.35
C LEU A 99 -6.91 -18.25 3.68
N GLU A 100 -6.16 -19.08 4.42
CA GLU A 100 -5.63 -20.36 3.92
C GLU A 100 -6.71 -21.28 3.36
N ARG A 101 -7.87 -21.38 4.02
CA ARG A 101 -9.00 -22.15 3.49
C ARG A 101 -9.53 -21.60 2.16
N THR A 102 -9.51 -20.28 1.95
CA THR A 102 -9.92 -19.72 0.65
C THR A 102 -8.98 -20.11 -0.49
N TYR A 103 -7.70 -20.38 -0.21
CA TYR A 103 -6.79 -20.95 -1.21
C TYR A 103 -7.12 -22.40 -1.58
N HIS A 104 -7.68 -23.16 -0.64
CA HIS A 104 -7.87 -24.61 -0.79
C HIS A 104 -9.31 -25.05 -1.07
N SER A 105 -10.30 -24.16 -0.86
CA SER A 105 -11.72 -24.52 -0.90
C SER A 105 -12.26 -24.78 -2.31
N GLU A 106 -11.60 -24.31 -3.37
CA GLU A 106 -12.07 -24.53 -4.75
C GLU A 106 -11.33 -25.71 -5.43
N GLY A 107 -11.54 -26.89 -4.84
CA GLY A 107 -11.93 -28.12 -5.55
C GLY A 107 -11.15 -28.54 -6.80
N GLY A 108 -9.85 -28.80 -6.70
CA GLY A 108 -9.16 -29.67 -7.66
C GLY A 108 -7.65 -29.69 -7.49
N PHE A 109 -7.03 -30.84 -7.73
CA PHE A 109 -5.61 -30.96 -8.08
C PHE A 109 -5.34 -30.04 -9.29
N GLY A 110 -5.08 -28.75 -9.04
CA GLY A 110 -5.06 -27.75 -10.10
C GLY A 110 -5.13 -26.27 -9.67
N GLY A 111 -5.58 -25.95 -8.44
CA GLY A 111 -5.57 -24.57 -7.94
C GLY A 111 -6.40 -23.61 -8.80
N GLY A 112 -7.73 -23.68 -8.68
CA GLY A 112 -8.64 -22.76 -9.35
C GLY A 112 -8.42 -21.29 -8.93
N PRO A 113 -8.93 -20.33 -9.73
CA PRO A 113 -8.83 -18.91 -9.40
C PRO A 113 -9.57 -18.60 -8.09
N VAL A 114 -9.07 -17.64 -7.32
CA VAL A 114 -9.68 -17.29 -6.04
C VAL A 114 -11.03 -16.60 -6.26
N PHE A 115 -12.07 -17.13 -5.61
CA PHE A 115 -13.38 -16.50 -5.55
C PHE A 115 -13.41 -15.30 -4.59
N CYS A 116 -13.35 -14.11 -5.15
CA CYS A 116 -13.40 -12.85 -4.41
C CYS A 116 -14.84 -12.45 -4.07
N SER A 117 -15.13 -12.25 -2.79
CA SER A 117 -16.46 -11.89 -2.26
C SER A 117 -16.40 -10.78 -1.22
N ALA A 118 -17.57 -10.29 -0.78
CA ALA A 118 -17.68 -9.32 0.29
C ALA A 118 -17.07 -9.80 1.61
N ASP A 119 -17.32 -11.06 2.01
CA ASP A 119 -16.76 -11.64 3.24
C ASP A 119 -15.23 -11.73 3.20
N LEU A 120 -14.67 -12.06 2.03
CA LEU A 120 -13.22 -12.10 1.84
C LEU A 120 -12.61 -10.69 1.89
N LEU A 121 -13.28 -9.70 1.30
CA LEU A 121 -12.86 -8.30 1.41
C LEU A 121 -12.89 -7.80 2.86
N GLU A 122 -13.94 -8.16 3.62
CA GLU A 122 -14.04 -7.82 5.04
C GLU A 122 -12.92 -8.48 5.86
N LEU A 123 -12.68 -9.77 5.66
CA LEU A 123 -11.56 -10.49 6.28
C LEU A 123 -10.22 -9.80 6.03
N VAL A 124 -9.89 -9.53 4.77
CA VAL A 124 -8.62 -8.88 4.42
C VAL A 124 -8.55 -7.46 5.01
N SER A 125 -9.67 -6.75 5.06
CA SER A 125 -9.72 -5.42 5.67
C SER A 125 -9.42 -5.46 7.16
N GLN A 126 -10.00 -6.42 7.90
CA GLN A 126 -9.71 -6.64 9.32
C GLN A 126 -8.25 -7.05 9.56
N MET A 127 -7.71 -7.94 8.72
CA MET A 127 -6.29 -8.32 8.78
C MET A 127 -5.38 -7.10 8.55
N CYS A 128 -5.68 -6.27 7.56
CA CYS A 128 -4.92 -5.04 7.28
C CYS A 128 -5.00 -4.04 8.43
N GLN A 129 -6.19 -3.88 9.04
CA GLN A 129 -6.36 -3.03 10.22
C GLN A 129 -5.51 -3.54 11.39
N MET A 130 -5.53 -4.84 11.65
CA MET A 130 -4.70 -5.46 12.69
C MET A 130 -3.21 -5.21 12.44
N VAL A 131 -2.71 -5.42 11.23
CA VAL A 131 -1.32 -5.11 10.85
C VAL A 131 -1.00 -3.63 11.10
N LEU A 132 -1.88 -2.71 10.69
CA LEU A 132 -1.68 -1.28 10.87
C LEU A 132 -1.77 -0.84 12.34
N GLU A 133 -2.45 -1.56 13.22
CA GLU A 133 -2.42 -1.22 14.65
C GLU A 133 -1.09 -1.65 15.30
N HIS A 134 -0.50 -2.73 14.81
CA HIS A 134 0.68 -3.37 15.44
C HIS A 134 2.02 -3.01 14.80
N ALA A 135 2.02 -2.40 13.61
CA ALA A 135 3.25 -2.07 12.89
C ALA A 135 4.20 -1.12 13.67
N PHE A 136 3.71 -0.39 14.68
CA PHE A 136 4.56 0.46 15.54
C PHE A 136 5.21 -0.28 16.71
N TYR A 137 4.45 -1.15 17.38
CA TYR A 137 4.80 -1.59 18.73
C TYR A 137 5.19 -3.07 18.82
N GLN A 138 4.79 -3.89 17.85
CA GLN A 138 4.85 -5.34 17.98
C GLN A 138 5.24 -6.04 16.68
N GLN A 139 6.35 -5.62 16.08
CA GLN A 139 6.90 -6.36 14.94
C GLN A 139 7.44 -7.73 15.36
N ASP A 140 7.87 -7.85 16.61
CA ASP A 140 8.41 -9.10 17.18
C ASP A 140 7.32 -10.11 17.58
N SER A 141 6.04 -9.74 17.44
CA SER A 141 4.95 -10.70 17.61
C SER A 141 5.06 -11.80 16.55
N TRP A 142 5.13 -13.05 16.99
CA TRP A 142 5.36 -14.21 16.11
C TRP A 142 4.33 -14.35 14.98
N TRP A 143 3.11 -13.84 15.18
CA TRP A 143 2.04 -13.85 14.18
C TRP A 143 2.13 -12.71 13.14
N PHE A 144 2.85 -11.62 13.44
CA PHE A 144 2.88 -10.42 12.60
C PHE A 144 3.52 -10.69 11.23
N HIS A 145 4.69 -11.33 11.23
CA HIS A 145 5.40 -11.68 9.99
C HIS A 145 4.64 -12.69 9.12
N PRO A 146 4.11 -13.82 9.65
CA PRO A 146 3.23 -14.71 8.91
C PRO A 146 2.01 -13.98 8.33
N LEU A 147 1.33 -13.14 9.11
CA LEU A 147 0.14 -12.41 8.67
C LEU A 147 0.45 -11.46 7.50
N THR A 148 1.48 -10.63 7.65
CA THR A 148 1.90 -9.69 6.61
C THR A 148 2.37 -10.40 5.34
N LYS A 149 3.19 -11.45 5.48
CA LYS A 149 3.63 -12.27 4.35
C LYS A 149 2.44 -12.87 3.59
N THR A 150 1.50 -13.48 4.32
CA THR A 150 0.32 -14.11 3.71
C THR A 150 -0.53 -13.08 2.96
N LEU A 151 -0.77 -11.89 3.53
CA LEU A 151 -1.48 -10.81 2.84
C LEU A 151 -0.77 -10.36 1.56
N TRP A 152 0.55 -10.24 1.58
CA TRP A 152 1.33 -9.81 0.42
C TRP A 152 1.37 -10.84 -0.69
N ASP A 153 1.52 -12.11 -0.33
CA ASP A 153 1.47 -13.22 -1.28
C ASP A 153 0.07 -13.34 -1.89
N PHE A 154 -0.98 -13.17 -1.07
CA PHE A 154 -2.37 -13.14 -1.54
C PHE A 154 -2.62 -12.04 -2.55
N ALA A 155 -2.24 -10.80 -2.24
CA ALA A 155 -2.41 -9.68 -3.17
C ALA A 155 -1.56 -9.81 -4.45
N LYS A 156 -0.48 -10.60 -4.40
CA LYS A 156 0.31 -10.95 -5.59
C LYS A 156 -0.46 -11.98 -6.44
N GLN A 157 -0.95 -13.05 -5.85
CA GLN A 157 -1.77 -14.04 -6.56
C GLN A 157 -3.00 -13.39 -7.22
N LEU A 158 -3.75 -12.56 -6.47
CA LEU A 158 -4.90 -11.84 -7.02
C LEU A 158 -4.52 -10.90 -8.18
N LYS A 159 -3.27 -10.43 -8.23
CA LYS A 159 -2.79 -9.67 -9.39
C LYS A 159 -2.54 -10.59 -10.57
N ASP A 160 -1.90 -11.73 -10.33
CA ASP A 160 -1.55 -12.69 -11.38
C ASP A 160 -2.79 -13.35 -12.00
N GLU A 161 -3.89 -13.46 -11.24
CA GLU A 161 -5.20 -13.98 -11.70
C GLU A 161 -6.15 -12.91 -12.28
N SER A 162 -5.86 -11.62 -12.11
CA SER A 162 -6.72 -10.55 -12.61
C SER A 162 -6.58 -10.44 -14.13
N ILE A 163 -7.73 -10.40 -14.83
CA ILE A 163 -7.77 -10.25 -16.29
C ILE A 163 -7.37 -8.81 -16.70
N GLY A 164 -7.61 -7.84 -15.82
CA GLY A 164 -7.28 -6.43 -16.05
C GLY A 164 -5.82 -6.11 -15.73
N SER A 165 -5.07 -5.59 -16.71
CA SER A 165 -3.76 -5.02 -16.43
C SER A 165 -3.89 -3.77 -15.56
N ASP A 166 -3.10 -3.66 -14.48
CA ASP A 166 -2.95 -2.39 -13.77
C ASP A 166 -2.55 -1.30 -14.76
N HIS A 167 -3.18 -0.12 -14.68
CA HIS A 167 -2.75 1.00 -15.53
C HIS A 167 -1.27 1.27 -15.31
N HIS A 168 -0.52 1.42 -16.41
CA HIS A 168 0.83 1.91 -16.30
C HIS A 168 0.78 3.38 -15.90
N VAL A 169 0.82 3.64 -14.58
CA VAL A 169 0.92 5.00 -14.06
C VAL A 169 2.31 5.52 -14.37
N ILE A 170 2.47 6.12 -15.55
CA ILE A 170 3.65 6.89 -15.91
C ILE A 170 3.69 8.07 -14.96
N THR A 171 4.39 7.90 -13.85
CA THR A 171 4.57 8.96 -12.86
C THR A 171 5.70 9.85 -13.36
N THR A 172 5.51 10.53 -14.48
CA THR A 172 6.32 11.72 -14.73
C THR A 172 5.97 12.70 -13.62
N LEU A 173 6.95 13.08 -12.81
CA LEU A 173 6.83 14.02 -11.68
C LEU A 173 6.29 15.40 -12.05
N GLN A 174 5.82 15.61 -13.28
CA GLN A 174 5.15 16.83 -13.68
C GLN A 174 3.64 16.74 -13.40
N PRO A 175 3.07 17.77 -12.76
CA PRO A 175 1.64 17.87 -12.51
C PRO A 175 0.94 18.24 -13.82
N ALA A 176 0.71 17.27 -14.71
CA ALA A 176 -0.09 17.48 -15.90
C ALA A 176 -0.96 16.26 -16.16
N SER A 177 -2.21 16.37 -15.71
CA SER A 177 -3.40 15.62 -16.15
C SER A 177 -3.19 14.15 -16.54
N VAL A 178 -3.47 13.24 -15.62
CA VAL A 178 -3.71 11.84 -15.95
C VAL A 178 -5.06 11.78 -16.69
N ILE A 179 -5.00 11.69 -18.02
CA ILE A 179 -6.18 11.41 -18.85
C ILE A 179 -6.36 9.89 -18.84
N VAL A 180 -7.38 9.41 -18.10
CA VAL A 180 -7.81 8.02 -18.11
C VAL A 180 -8.93 7.92 -19.15
N THR A 181 -8.72 7.16 -20.22
CA THR A 181 -9.78 6.83 -21.18
C THR A 181 -10.50 5.59 -20.65
N GLU A 182 -11.76 5.75 -20.25
CA GLU A 182 -12.64 4.66 -19.82
C GLU A 182 -13.32 4.10 -21.09
N ASP A 183 -13.00 2.85 -21.48
CA ASP A 183 -13.68 2.14 -22.57
C ASP A 183 -14.92 1.43 -21.98
N ASP A 184 -16.12 1.91 -22.33
CA ASP A 184 -17.41 1.55 -21.70
C ASP A 184 -18.09 0.27 -22.25
N ASN A 185 -17.35 -0.69 -22.80
CA ASN A 185 -17.95 -1.92 -23.35
C ASN A 185 -17.62 -3.13 -22.48
N ASP A 186 -18.50 -3.56 -21.55
CA ASP A 186 -18.37 -4.93 -21.00
C ASP A 186 -19.62 -5.55 -20.32
N ASP A 187 -19.67 -6.89 -20.42
CA ASP A 187 -20.72 -7.83 -20.02
C ASP A 187 -20.78 -8.06 -18.48
N GLY A 188 -21.94 -7.79 -17.88
CA GLY A 188 -22.11 -7.48 -16.45
C GLY A 188 -22.11 -8.61 -15.39
N ILE A 189 -21.34 -9.70 -15.53
CA ILE A 189 -21.21 -10.71 -14.44
C ILE A 189 -19.77 -10.92 -13.98
N ASP A 190 -18.79 -10.99 -14.90
CA ASP A 190 -17.37 -11.09 -14.53
C ASP A 190 -16.85 -9.80 -13.86
N ASP A 191 -17.58 -8.69 -13.99
CA ASP A 191 -17.23 -7.39 -13.40
C ASP A 191 -17.29 -7.39 -11.86
N GLU A 192 -18.23 -8.10 -11.22
CA GLU A 192 -18.37 -8.03 -9.76
C GLU A 192 -17.22 -8.76 -9.02
N GLN A 193 -16.87 -9.96 -9.46
CA GLN A 193 -15.77 -10.71 -8.85
C GLN A 193 -14.43 -9.96 -9.03
N GLU A 194 -14.22 -9.42 -10.23
CA GLU A 194 -13.05 -8.60 -10.52
C GLU A 194 -13.05 -7.28 -9.72
N ALA A 195 -14.21 -6.68 -9.47
CA ALA A 195 -14.36 -5.52 -8.59
C ALA A 195 -13.91 -5.83 -7.14
N TYR A 196 -14.32 -6.97 -6.57
CA TYR A 196 -13.82 -7.41 -5.26
C TYR A 196 -12.31 -7.71 -5.28
N ARG A 197 -11.81 -8.36 -6.34
CA ARG A 197 -10.37 -8.62 -6.53
C ARG A 197 -9.57 -7.32 -6.49
N ARG A 198 -10.00 -6.30 -7.25
CA ARG A 198 -9.41 -4.95 -7.25
C ARG A 198 -9.51 -4.29 -5.88
N ALA A 199 -10.66 -4.36 -5.23
CA ALA A 199 -10.89 -3.79 -3.90
C ALA A 199 -9.94 -4.37 -2.84
N ILE A 200 -9.76 -5.70 -2.83
CA ILE A 200 -8.82 -6.39 -1.94
C ILE A 200 -7.38 -5.92 -2.20
N ARG A 201 -6.96 -5.87 -3.46
CA ARG A 201 -5.61 -5.42 -3.85
C ARG A 201 -5.32 -3.99 -3.41
N ILE A 202 -6.29 -3.08 -3.58
CA ILE A 202 -6.22 -1.68 -3.10
C ILE A 202 -5.97 -1.66 -1.59
N THR A 203 -6.77 -2.41 -0.82
CA THR A 203 -6.66 -2.50 0.64
C THR A 203 -5.28 -2.98 1.08
N VAL A 204 -4.77 -4.06 0.47
CA VAL A 204 -3.45 -4.62 0.82
C VAL A 204 -2.30 -3.70 0.41
N TYR A 205 -2.32 -3.12 -0.80
CA TYR A 205 -1.27 -2.19 -1.22
C TYR A 205 -1.22 -0.94 -0.35
N HIS A 206 -2.38 -0.41 0.02
CA HIS A 206 -2.46 0.71 0.94
C HIS A 206 -1.90 0.36 2.33
N CYS A 207 -2.32 -0.77 2.91
CA CYS A 207 -1.78 -1.28 4.18
C CYS A 207 -0.25 -1.41 4.13
N ARG A 208 0.28 -2.07 3.10
CA ARG A 208 1.72 -2.28 2.92
C ARG A 208 2.50 -0.98 2.74
N ALA A 209 1.94 0.00 2.03
CA ALA A 209 2.56 1.31 1.87
C ALA A 209 2.72 2.02 3.23
N HIS A 210 1.69 1.99 4.06
CA HIS A 210 1.73 2.56 5.41
C HIS A 210 2.70 1.84 6.34
N VAL A 211 2.79 0.51 6.26
CA VAL A 211 3.83 -0.25 6.98
C VAL A 211 5.22 0.30 6.60
N TYR A 212 5.56 0.36 5.31
CA TYR A 212 6.85 0.91 4.86
C TYR A 212 7.06 2.37 5.28
N GLN A 213 6.02 3.21 5.22
CA GLN A 213 6.10 4.61 5.63
C GLN A 213 6.48 4.73 7.12
N ARG A 214 5.91 3.89 7.98
CA ARG A 214 6.24 3.85 9.42
C ARG A 214 7.65 3.39 9.70
N HIS A 215 8.17 2.45 8.92
CA HIS A 215 9.58 2.03 8.97
C HIS A 215 10.56 3.04 8.35
N ARG A 216 10.09 4.21 7.92
CA ARG A 216 10.89 5.23 7.21
C ARG A 216 11.46 4.75 5.87
N GLU A 217 10.91 3.67 5.30
CA GLU A 217 11.26 3.18 3.96
C GLU A 217 10.46 3.92 2.89
N LEU A 218 10.64 5.24 2.80
CA LEU A 218 9.76 6.14 2.03
C LEU A 218 9.72 5.82 0.52
N GLU A 219 10.84 5.38 -0.06
CA GLU A 219 10.89 4.99 -1.48
C GLU A 219 10.01 3.77 -1.76
N ARG A 220 10.04 2.77 -0.88
CA ARG A 220 9.20 1.57 -0.96
C ARG A 220 7.73 1.90 -0.70
N ALA A 221 7.45 2.76 0.29
CA ALA A 221 6.10 3.28 0.53
C ALA A 221 5.52 3.93 -0.73
N ALA A 222 6.28 4.81 -1.39
CA ALA A 222 5.87 5.47 -2.63
C ALA A 222 5.58 4.47 -3.77
N VAL A 223 6.36 3.37 -3.88
CA VAL A 223 6.08 2.31 -4.87
C VAL A 223 4.71 1.68 -4.62
N TYR A 224 4.34 1.38 -3.37
CA TYR A 224 3.06 0.75 -3.06
C TYR A 224 1.87 1.71 -3.10
N PHE A 225 2.05 2.98 -2.74
CA PHE A 225 1.01 3.98 -2.99
C PHE A 225 0.73 4.14 -4.49
N ARG A 226 1.76 4.14 -5.35
CA ARG A 226 1.57 4.14 -6.81
C ARG A 226 0.81 2.89 -7.28
N LYS A 227 1.16 1.70 -6.78
CA LYS A 227 0.41 0.47 -7.09
C LYS A 227 -1.06 0.57 -6.66
N CYS A 228 -1.35 1.11 -5.48
CA CYS A 228 -2.71 1.35 -5.00
C CYS A 228 -3.50 2.27 -5.96
N VAL A 229 -2.88 3.37 -6.42
CA VAL A 229 -3.51 4.30 -7.37
C VAL A 229 -3.68 3.68 -8.77
N ALA A 230 -2.78 2.78 -9.17
CA ALA A 230 -2.76 2.13 -10.48
C ALA A 230 -3.85 1.07 -10.68
N VAL A 231 -4.37 0.48 -9.60
CA VAL A 231 -5.49 -0.47 -9.71
C VAL A 231 -6.70 0.27 -10.28
N HIS A 232 -7.36 -0.30 -11.29
CA HIS A 232 -8.57 0.26 -11.88
C HIS A 232 -9.62 0.53 -10.80
N ARG A 233 -10.43 1.58 -10.99
CA ARG A 233 -11.58 1.79 -10.11
C ARG A 233 -12.52 0.60 -10.32
N PRO A 234 -13.02 -0.04 -9.26
CA PRO A 234 -14.15 -0.94 -9.40
C PRO A 234 -15.24 -0.18 -10.16
N SER A 235 -15.62 -0.68 -11.34
CA SER A 235 -16.72 -0.12 -12.12
C SER A 235 -17.97 -0.13 -11.25
N SER A 236 -18.89 0.80 -11.51
CA SER A 236 -20.17 0.93 -10.83
C SER A 236 -20.19 1.79 -9.56
N SER A 237 -21.23 2.61 -9.50
CA SER A 237 -21.74 3.45 -8.41
C SER A 237 -22.08 2.71 -7.10
N SER A 238 -21.56 1.49 -6.91
CA SER A 238 -21.84 0.67 -5.75
C SER A 238 -21.17 1.26 -4.50
N PHE A 239 -22.00 1.61 -3.52
CA PHE A 239 -21.58 2.11 -2.21
C PHE A 239 -20.63 1.15 -1.47
N VAL A 240 -20.64 -0.15 -1.84
CA VAL A 240 -19.80 -1.20 -1.23
C VAL A 240 -18.31 -0.87 -1.30
N PHE A 241 -17.84 -0.19 -2.36
CA PHE A 241 -16.42 0.09 -2.58
C PHE A 241 -15.98 1.51 -2.18
N GLU A 242 -16.82 2.25 -1.44
CA GLU A 242 -16.51 3.63 -1.03
C GLU A 242 -15.25 3.69 -0.16
N THR A 243 -15.02 2.68 0.70
CA THR A 243 -13.79 2.61 1.49
C THR A 243 -12.54 2.57 0.59
N GLN A 244 -12.54 1.72 -0.44
CA GLN A 244 -11.39 1.55 -1.34
C GLN A 244 -11.16 2.78 -2.21
N ARG A 245 -12.23 3.48 -2.60
CA ARG A 245 -12.12 4.80 -3.24
C ARG A 245 -11.37 5.78 -2.34
N LEU A 246 -11.75 5.88 -1.07
CA LEU A 246 -11.09 6.76 -0.11
C LEU A 246 -9.64 6.36 0.17
N LEU A 247 -9.32 5.05 0.21
CA LEU A 247 -7.94 4.58 0.34
C LEU A 247 -7.06 5.00 -0.86
N ARG A 248 -7.62 4.98 -2.08
CA ARG A 248 -6.90 5.46 -3.27
C ARG A 248 -6.68 6.97 -3.24
N GLU A 249 -7.66 7.75 -2.82
CA GLU A 249 -7.48 9.20 -2.66
C GLU A 249 -6.44 9.53 -1.58
N SER A 250 -6.48 8.83 -0.45
CA SER A 250 -5.45 8.93 0.59
C SER A 250 -4.06 8.61 0.03
N ALA A 251 -3.91 7.55 -0.78
CA ALA A 251 -2.65 7.21 -1.43
C ALA A 251 -2.15 8.32 -2.38
N LYS A 252 -3.04 8.98 -3.12
CA LYS A 252 -2.68 10.13 -3.98
C LYS A 252 -2.15 11.30 -3.16
N ILE A 253 -2.76 11.59 -2.01
CA ILE A 253 -2.31 12.66 -1.10
C ILE A 253 -0.93 12.31 -0.54
N SER A 254 -0.74 11.10 -0.01
CA SER A 254 0.56 10.66 0.53
C SER A 254 1.67 10.69 -0.52
N LEU A 255 1.39 10.37 -1.79
CA LEU A 255 2.37 10.53 -2.86
C LEU A 255 2.80 11.99 -3.09
N LYS A 256 1.87 12.94 -3.01
CA LYS A 256 2.18 14.38 -3.13
C LYS A 256 3.05 14.85 -1.96
N GLU A 257 2.75 14.42 -0.74
CA GLU A 257 3.52 14.76 0.46
C GLU A 257 4.95 14.19 0.42
N LEU A 258 5.11 12.94 -0.01
CA LEU A 258 6.42 12.31 -0.20
C LEU A 258 7.25 13.03 -1.27
N ALA A 259 6.61 13.51 -2.35
CA ALA A 259 7.28 14.28 -3.39
C ALA A 259 7.77 15.64 -2.87
N SER A 260 6.94 16.38 -2.13
CA SER A 260 7.29 17.66 -1.52
C SER A 260 8.39 17.55 -0.45
N SER A 261 8.42 16.44 0.29
CA SER A 261 9.46 16.18 1.29
C SER A 261 10.83 15.94 0.65
N SER A 262 10.85 15.35 -0.54
CA SER A 262 12.08 15.00 -1.27
C SER A 262 12.77 16.22 -1.89
N SER A 263 12.02 17.23 -2.34
CA SER A 263 12.60 18.45 -2.93
C SER A 263 13.42 19.28 -1.93
N ASN A 264 13.00 19.31 -0.66
CA ASN A 264 13.70 20.10 0.37
C ASN A 264 15.07 19.50 0.73
N GLN A 265 15.24 18.18 0.69
CA GLN A 265 16.53 17.54 0.98
C GLN A 265 17.58 17.80 -0.11
N GLN A 266 17.16 17.89 -1.38
CA GLN A 266 18.10 18.14 -2.49
C GLN A 266 18.71 19.55 -2.44
N HIS A 267 17.95 20.57 -2.01
CA HIS A 267 18.46 21.93 -1.93
C HIS A 267 19.57 22.11 -0.88
N HIS A 268 19.49 21.40 0.26
CA HIS A 268 20.54 21.48 1.28
C HIS A 268 21.88 20.87 0.83
N HIS A 269 21.86 19.77 0.08
CA HIS A 269 23.11 19.21 -0.45
C HIS A 269 23.73 20.04 -1.56
N GLN A 270 22.93 20.79 -2.32
CA GLN A 270 23.45 21.66 -3.38
C GLN A 270 24.02 22.97 -2.83
N GLN A 271 23.51 23.49 -1.71
CA GLN A 271 24.02 24.71 -1.08
C GLN A 271 25.35 24.48 -0.34
N GLN A 272 25.59 23.29 0.22
CA GLN A 272 26.86 22.98 0.91
C GLN A 272 28.07 22.78 -0.04
N ARG A 273 27.87 22.75 -1.36
CA ARG A 273 28.97 22.75 -2.36
C ARG A 273 29.24 24.11 -2.99
N ARG A 274 28.77 25.21 -2.41
CA ARG A 274 29.13 26.58 -2.83
C ARG A 274 30.30 27.19 -2.04
N GLY A 275 31.08 26.37 -1.34
CA GLY A 275 32.39 26.76 -0.84
C GLY A 275 33.45 26.57 -1.92
N SER A 276 33.72 27.65 -2.65
CA SER A 276 34.98 27.94 -3.36
C SER A 276 35.38 27.02 -4.52
N ILE A 277 35.66 27.60 -5.70
CA ILE A 277 36.84 27.37 -6.56
C ILE A 277 36.55 27.89 -7.98
N SER A 278 37.45 28.77 -8.41
CA SER A 278 37.75 29.34 -9.72
C SER A 278 36.90 28.99 -10.96
N SER A 279 36.56 30.07 -11.66
CA SER A 279 36.28 30.18 -13.09
C SER A 279 37.24 29.38 -13.99
N ASN A 280 36.92 28.12 -14.26
CA ASN A 280 37.34 27.44 -15.49
C ASN A 280 36.07 27.14 -16.30
N GLY A 281 35.89 27.86 -17.41
CA GLY A 281 34.76 27.70 -18.29
C GLY A 281 34.66 26.25 -18.77
N SER A 282 33.66 25.53 -18.28
CA SER A 282 33.35 24.18 -18.76
C SER A 282 32.97 24.27 -20.23
N ALA A 283 33.91 23.86 -21.09
CA ALA A 283 33.64 23.70 -22.51
C ALA A 283 32.39 22.84 -22.69
N ALA A 284 31.48 23.27 -23.57
CA ALA A 284 30.33 22.45 -23.94
C ALA A 284 30.86 21.11 -24.49
N SER A 285 30.29 20.00 -24.03
CA SER A 285 30.62 18.69 -24.58
C SER A 285 29.59 18.32 -25.63
N ALA A 286 30.04 17.68 -26.71
CA ALA A 286 29.21 17.19 -27.80
C ALA A 286 28.84 15.72 -27.57
N CYS A 287 27.59 15.34 -27.87
CA CYS A 287 27.13 13.96 -27.75
C CYS A 287 27.90 13.07 -28.72
N ALA A 288 28.51 11.99 -28.20
CA ALA A 288 29.28 11.05 -29.02
C ALA A 288 28.48 10.42 -30.18
N HIS A 289 27.17 10.26 -30.01
CA HIS A 289 26.32 9.62 -31.03
C HIS A 289 25.76 10.61 -32.07
N CYS A 290 25.26 11.76 -31.61
CA CYS A 290 24.48 12.67 -32.46
C CYS A 290 25.06 14.08 -32.59
N GLY A 291 26.23 14.35 -32.00
CA GLY A 291 26.94 15.62 -32.09
C GLY A 291 26.32 16.78 -31.31
N LYS A 292 25.08 16.65 -30.79
CA LYS A 292 24.42 17.73 -30.06
C LYS A 292 25.19 18.14 -28.81
N GLU A 293 25.43 19.44 -28.66
CA GLU A 293 26.10 20.02 -27.50
C GLU A 293 25.12 20.29 -26.36
N LYS A 294 25.53 19.98 -25.13
CA LYS A 294 24.81 20.34 -23.90
C LYS A 294 25.82 20.65 -22.79
N ARG A 295 25.47 21.58 -21.90
CA ARG A 295 26.30 21.93 -20.73
C ARG A 295 26.52 20.76 -19.77
N ALA A 296 25.55 19.86 -19.64
CA ALA A 296 25.64 18.68 -18.80
C ALA A 296 25.06 17.46 -19.55
N MET A 297 25.85 16.41 -19.63
CA MET A 297 25.46 15.14 -20.25
C MET A 297 25.94 13.97 -19.38
N PRO A 298 25.14 12.89 -19.26
CA PRO A 298 25.63 11.66 -18.66
C PRO A 298 26.86 11.15 -19.40
N VAL A 299 27.88 10.76 -18.64
CA VAL A 299 29.08 10.10 -19.13
C VAL A 299 28.98 8.60 -18.88
N CYS A 300 29.62 7.81 -19.74
CA CYS A 300 29.73 6.37 -19.50
C CYS A 300 30.42 6.10 -18.14
N ALA A 301 29.77 5.34 -17.26
CA ALA A 301 30.31 5.04 -15.94
C ALA A 301 31.61 4.25 -15.97
N LYS A 302 31.86 3.47 -17.04
CA LYS A 302 33.06 2.65 -17.22
C LYS A 302 34.28 3.46 -17.66
N CYS A 303 34.18 4.22 -18.74
CA CYS A 303 35.34 4.96 -19.29
C CYS A 303 35.38 6.44 -18.90
N ARG A 304 34.26 7.03 -18.46
CA ARG A 304 34.10 8.45 -18.12
C ARG A 304 34.49 9.46 -19.22
N ALA A 305 34.85 8.99 -20.42
CA ALA A 305 35.34 9.82 -21.51
C ALA A 305 34.24 10.21 -22.51
N MET A 306 33.27 9.33 -22.75
CA MET A 306 32.20 9.56 -23.74
C MET A 306 30.93 10.07 -23.05
N SER A 307 30.33 11.13 -23.60
CA SER A 307 29.13 11.77 -23.08
C SER A 307 27.97 11.68 -24.08
N TYR A 308 26.75 11.52 -23.56
CA TYR A 308 25.55 11.27 -24.37
C TYR A 308 24.41 12.20 -23.97
N CYS A 309 23.69 12.77 -24.94
CA CYS A 309 22.62 13.71 -24.64
C CYS A 309 21.34 13.06 -24.09
N SER A 310 21.24 11.71 -24.16
CA SER A 310 20.16 10.88 -23.64
C SER A 310 20.58 9.40 -23.55
N ASN A 311 19.83 8.59 -22.79
CA ASN A 311 20.06 7.14 -22.71
C ASN A 311 19.80 6.45 -24.07
N ARG A 312 18.90 7.00 -24.90
CA ARG A 312 18.69 6.51 -26.28
C ARG A 312 19.96 6.60 -27.13
N CYS A 313 20.69 7.73 -27.04
CA CYS A 313 21.95 7.90 -27.76
C CYS A 313 23.05 6.94 -27.26
N LEU A 314 23.10 6.67 -25.95
CA LEU A 314 24.03 5.68 -25.38
C LEU A 314 23.73 4.27 -25.90
N ILE A 315 22.45 3.87 -25.91
CA ILE A 315 22.05 2.54 -26.39
C ILE A 315 22.33 2.40 -27.89
N ALA A 316 22.03 3.42 -28.68
CA ALA A 316 22.29 3.43 -30.13
C ALA A 316 23.78 3.38 -30.46
N ASP A 317 24.62 4.03 -29.65
CA ASP A 317 26.08 4.05 -29.84
C ASP A 317 26.80 2.85 -29.22
N LYS A 318 26.10 2.05 -28.40
CA LYS A 318 26.65 0.90 -27.67
C LYS A 318 27.57 -0.03 -28.51
N PRO A 319 27.21 -0.48 -29.72
CA PRO A 319 28.07 -1.40 -30.48
C PRO A 319 29.41 -0.78 -30.93
N VAL A 320 29.47 0.55 -31.08
CA VAL A 320 30.70 1.29 -31.42
C VAL A 320 31.46 1.61 -30.13
N HIS A 321 30.74 2.11 -29.12
CA HIS A 321 31.26 2.47 -27.82
C HIS A 321 31.97 1.29 -27.14
N ASP A 322 31.38 0.09 -27.12
CA ASP A 322 31.96 -1.07 -26.42
C ASP A 322 33.37 -1.41 -26.92
N LYS A 323 33.66 -1.20 -28.22
CA LYS A 323 35.00 -1.41 -28.80
C LYS A 323 36.03 -0.39 -28.33
N GLN A 324 35.60 0.82 -28.03
CA GLN A 324 36.46 1.93 -27.60
C GLN A 324 36.55 2.03 -26.06
N CYS A 325 35.48 1.67 -25.36
CA CYS A 325 35.33 1.79 -23.91
C CYS A 325 36.45 1.06 -23.17
N HIS A 326 36.83 -0.14 -23.63
CA HIS A 326 37.89 -0.94 -23.03
C HIS A 326 39.31 -0.38 -23.24
N ARG A 327 39.54 0.43 -24.27
CA ARG A 327 40.87 0.96 -24.58
C ARG A 327 41.28 2.14 -23.69
N ILE A 328 40.30 2.87 -23.17
CA ILE A 328 40.49 4.12 -22.41
C ILE A 328 40.73 3.85 -20.91
N GLN A 329 40.56 2.61 -20.44
CA GLN A 329 40.75 2.25 -19.02
C GLN A 329 42.22 1.98 -18.61
N LYS A 330 43.20 2.29 -19.46
CA LYS A 330 44.63 2.21 -19.14
C LYS A 330 45.20 3.60 -18.94
#